data_AF-M2XAB2-F1
#
_entry.id   AF-M2XAB2-F1
#
_cell.length_a   1.000
_cell.length_b   1.000
_cell.length_c   1.000
_cell.angle_alpha   90.00
_cell.angle_beta   90.00
_cell.angle_gamma   90.00
#
_symmetry.space_group_name_H-M   'P 1'
#
loop_
_entity.id
_entity.type
_entity.pdbx_description
1 polymer ?
#
loop_
_entity_poly.entity_id
_entity_poly.type
_entity_poly.pdbx_seq_one_letter_code
_entity_poly.pdbx_strand_id
1 'polypeptide(L)'
;MSFVSCLLVNFPLRRVQRFIILERTVVQRCKDSITHHLRKKQILTLPSTYSRKCSFCRSRRVQTSSFQLFTTLASHSEVCLPKKLEDLCQDLYQSPDKSSKLWKLVEWGNGLTETLPVEERISKHKVAGCASVVYIKVTLRNEKVFLRGFADSKVAKGLLFLLLSGLQDTAVQQVKTLSAEVIIQKAGLETILSSSRMGGIKGMLRYIQQHCNLLQKPEGAPSCSDSHQYSTDSEKDEIAVLLSGGVDSSVALSRLLEQGYRVKPFYLRIWLEDELSHLGKCPWEEDLVYANAVCEHFGLKLEQVTLQKEYWEQVVEYTISEARAGRTPNPDVMCNSRIKFGVFLDSIGKTYQKIASGHYARIQKEPSTGLFQLMVSADAHKDQTYFLAHLLQRQLAKVVFPIGHLTKEQVRAIARELNLATQSRKDSQGICFLGQIKFDDFLRHHLGTRPGKLVEAETGQVVGEHCGYWFYTPGQRKGLRLPNGPWYVLTKDVESNTVFVSRNYDSPEKQRNCFIVENVHWHIPLRICTSELLAVQVRIRIMNDRKISTVHRSS
;
A
#
# COMPACT_ATOMS: atom_id res chain seq x y z
N MET A 1 32.81 37.79 18.71
CA MET A 1 33.67 38.92 19.13
C MET A 1 34.59 39.30 17.98
N SER A 2 35.08 40.53 17.96
CA SER A 2 35.89 41.10 16.86
C SER A 2 37.28 40.45 16.76
N PHE A 3 37.89 40.44 15.57
CA PHE A 3 38.97 41.39 15.21
C PHE A 3 39.39 41.25 13.72
N VAL A 4 39.80 42.39 13.13
CA VAL A 4 40.67 42.64 11.94
C VAL A 4 40.98 41.46 10.99
N SER A 5 40.69 41.45 9.67
CA SER A 5 40.58 42.46 8.58
C SER A 5 41.88 42.75 7.79
N CYS A 6 41.72 42.90 6.47
CA CYS A 6 42.68 43.40 5.46
C CYS A 6 44.04 42.70 5.26
N LEU A 7 44.16 41.99 4.13
CA LEU A 7 45.17 42.35 3.13
C LEU A 7 44.65 42.14 1.70
N LEU A 8 44.98 43.11 0.84
CA LEU A 8 44.60 43.28 -0.56
C LEU A 8 45.59 42.46 -1.47
N VAL A 9 45.45 42.24 -2.79
CA VAL A 9 44.55 42.82 -3.82
C VAL A 9 44.48 41.94 -5.11
N ASN A 10 43.39 42.09 -5.89
CA ASN A 10 43.17 41.86 -7.35
C ASN A 10 43.38 40.52 -8.11
N PHE A 11 42.39 40.32 -9.00
CA PHE A 11 42.25 39.50 -10.23
C PHE A 11 43.23 39.93 -11.36
N PRO A 12 43.45 39.18 -12.49
CA PRO A 12 42.38 38.75 -13.42
C PRO A 12 42.55 37.47 -14.29
N LEU A 13 41.57 37.29 -15.20
CA LEU A 13 41.18 36.13 -16.02
C LEU A 13 41.95 35.89 -17.35
N ARG A 14 41.87 34.64 -17.87
CA ARG A 14 41.63 34.15 -19.28
C ARG A 14 42.71 33.31 -20.03
N ARG A 15 42.26 32.11 -20.52
CA ARG A 15 42.75 31.28 -21.66
C ARG A 15 44.18 30.67 -21.47
N VAL A 16 44.69 29.63 -22.16
CA VAL A 16 44.43 28.85 -23.41
C VAL A 16 44.76 27.35 -23.10
N GLN A 17 43.89 26.33 -23.27
CA GLN A 17 43.58 25.47 -24.46
C GLN A 17 44.65 24.42 -24.91
N ARG A 18 44.20 23.15 -25.13
CA ARG A 18 44.96 21.93 -25.59
C ARG A 18 45.88 21.32 -24.51
N PHE A 19 46.14 19.99 -24.42
CA PHE A 19 46.20 18.92 -25.44
C PHE A 19 45.22 17.72 -25.24
N ILE A 20 45.46 16.59 -25.93
CA ILE A 20 44.47 15.57 -26.35
C ILE A 20 45.04 14.13 -26.21
N ILE A 21 44.19 13.18 -25.75
CA ILE A 21 44.26 11.69 -25.88
C ILE A 21 45.48 10.94 -25.25
N LEU A 22 45.23 10.03 -24.29
CA LEU A 22 45.21 8.55 -24.47
C LEU A 22 44.69 7.80 -23.21
N GLU A 23 44.76 6.47 -23.20
CA GLU A 23 43.97 5.54 -22.39
C GLU A 23 44.66 4.97 -21.12
N ARG A 24 43.82 4.38 -20.24
CA ARG A 24 44.08 3.19 -19.36
C ARG A 24 45.48 3.03 -18.71
N THR A 25 45.58 3.22 -17.39
CA THR A 25 45.86 2.14 -16.39
C THR A 25 46.03 2.68 -14.95
N VAL A 26 44.99 2.60 -14.10
CA VAL A 26 45.14 2.73 -12.62
C VAL A 26 44.16 1.79 -11.87
N VAL A 27 44.10 0.50 -12.26
CA VAL A 27 43.40 -0.54 -11.48
C VAL A 27 44.26 -1.81 -11.42
N GLN A 28 45.51 -1.68 -10.95
CA GLN A 28 46.41 -2.82 -10.73
C GLN A 28 47.52 -2.51 -9.72
N ARG A 29 47.17 -2.24 -8.45
CA ARG A 29 48.14 -2.18 -7.33
C ARG A 29 47.47 -2.29 -5.94
N CYS A 30 46.73 -3.38 -5.71
CA CYS A 30 46.30 -3.85 -4.38
C CYS A 30 45.67 -5.26 -4.49
N LYS A 31 46.43 -6.26 -4.96
CA LYS A 31 45.92 -7.63 -5.13
C LYS A 31 46.82 -8.76 -4.62
N ASP A 32 47.90 -8.41 -3.92
CA ASP A 32 48.88 -9.32 -3.36
C ASP A 32 48.95 -9.16 -1.84
N SER A 33 48.27 -10.03 -1.08
CA SER A 33 48.55 -10.35 0.35
C SER A 33 47.62 -11.42 0.95
N ILE A 34 46.37 -11.56 0.46
CA ILE A 34 45.34 -12.42 1.13
C ILE A 34 44.90 -13.62 0.27
N THR A 35 45.85 -14.51 -0.08
CA THR A 35 45.54 -15.84 -0.66
C THR A 35 46.55 -16.93 -0.26
N HIS A 36 47.07 -16.96 0.98
CA HIS A 36 48.02 -18.00 1.39
C HIS A 36 47.99 -18.42 2.87
N HIS A 37 46.80 -18.70 3.44
CA HIS A 37 46.72 -19.26 4.81
C HIS A 37 45.55 -20.24 5.09
N LEU A 38 45.29 -21.19 4.18
CA LEU A 38 44.42 -22.35 4.46
C LEU A 38 44.97 -23.65 3.81
N ARG A 39 45.80 -24.41 4.55
CA ARG A 39 45.92 -25.89 4.51
C ARG A 39 47.05 -26.40 5.42
N LYS A 40 46.75 -27.40 6.27
CA LYS A 40 47.67 -28.18 7.14
C LYS A 40 48.24 -27.35 8.34
N LYS A 41 48.51 -27.90 9.54
CA LYS A 41 48.50 -29.30 10.02
C LYS A 41 48.31 -29.41 11.57
N GLN A 42 47.63 -30.49 12.02
CA GLN A 42 47.74 -31.27 13.28
C GLN A 42 48.10 -30.62 14.66
N ILE A 43 47.13 -30.74 15.60
CA ILE A 43 47.18 -31.43 16.92
C ILE A 43 48.50 -31.46 17.73
N LEU A 44 48.48 -30.97 18.98
CA LEU A 44 48.97 -31.67 20.20
C LEU A 44 48.48 -30.99 21.52
N THR A 45 48.79 -31.56 22.69
CA THR A 45 48.07 -31.37 23.99
C THR A 45 48.96 -30.93 25.18
N LEU A 46 48.37 -30.89 26.39
CA LEU A 46 48.97 -30.78 27.76
C LEU A 46 49.08 -29.35 28.36
N PRO A 47 49.20 -29.20 29.72
CA PRO A 47 48.42 -29.87 30.78
C PRO A 47 47.93 -28.89 31.89
N SER A 48 47.36 -29.41 32.98
CA SER A 48 46.79 -28.65 34.12
C SER A 48 47.59 -28.78 35.43
N THR A 49 47.69 -27.71 36.25
CA THR A 49 48.03 -27.80 37.68
C THR A 49 47.52 -26.61 38.54
N TYR A 50 46.87 -26.93 39.66
CA TYR A 50 46.76 -26.25 40.98
C TYR A 50 46.60 -24.71 41.08
N SER A 51 45.49 -24.18 41.65
CA SER A 51 45.16 -24.00 43.10
C SER A 51 45.94 -22.85 43.81
N ARG A 52 45.38 -22.02 44.71
CA ARG A 52 44.29 -22.26 45.69
C ARG A 52 43.72 -20.95 46.31
N LYS A 53 42.56 -21.05 46.98
CA LYS A 53 41.90 -20.07 47.91
C LYS A 53 41.22 -18.83 47.25
N CYS A 54 40.13 -18.26 47.79
CA CYS A 54 39.41 -18.55 49.06
C CYS A 54 37.86 -18.48 48.98
N SER A 55 37.22 -18.88 50.08
CA SER A 55 35.79 -18.93 50.47
C SER A 55 34.87 -17.80 49.93
N PHE A 56 33.66 -18.05 49.39
CA PHE A 56 32.42 -18.59 50.03
C PHE A 56 31.71 -17.51 50.90
N CYS A 57 30.44 -17.13 50.70
CA CYS A 57 29.40 -17.52 49.72
C CYS A 57 28.49 -16.28 49.42
N ARG A 58 27.14 -16.22 49.28
CA ARG A 58 25.96 -17.13 49.32
C ARG A 58 24.76 -16.38 48.67
N SER A 59 23.77 -16.92 47.95
CA SER A 59 23.70 -18.02 46.96
C SER A 59 22.30 -18.05 46.26
N ARG A 60 22.18 -17.86 44.93
CA ARG A 60 21.03 -18.33 44.11
C ARG A 60 21.44 -18.51 42.64
N ARG A 61 21.42 -19.75 42.14
CA ARG A 61 21.57 -20.12 40.71
C ARG A 61 20.24 -20.65 40.19
N VAL A 62 19.90 -20.33 38.94
CA VAL A 62 18.95 -21.10 38.13
C VAL A 62 19.74 -22.13 37.32
N GLN A 63 19.16 -23.31 37.08
CA GLN A 63 19.80 -24.37 36.29
C GLN A 63 19.70 -24.07 34.80
N THR A 64 20.82 -24.19 34.07
CA THR A 64 20.83 -24.29 32.60
C THR A 64 20.97 -25.76 32.21
N SER A 65 19.88 -26.40 31.78
CA SER A 65 19.93 -27.75 31.21
C SER A 65 20.51 -27.73 29.80
N SER A 66 21.32 -28.72 29.47
CA SER A 66 21.96 -28.85 28.16
C SER A 66 20.98 -29.38 27.11
N PHE A 67 20.62 -28.56 26.11
CA PHE A 67 19.93 -29.05 24.93
C PHE A 67 20.89 -29.86 24.05
N GLN A 68 20.65 -31.17 23.95
CA GLN A 68 21.29 -32.00 22.94
C GLN A 68 20.67 -31.68 21.58
N LEU A 69 21.48 -31.25 20.60
CA LEU A 69 21.00 -31.21 19.22
C LEU A 69 20.92 -32.64 18.68
N PHE A 70 19.70 -33.15 18.55
CA PHE A 70 19.43 -34.29 17.69
C PHE A 70 19.62 -33.87 16.22
N THR A 71 20.75 -34.22 15.63
CA THR A 71 20.96 -34.11 14.18
C THR A 71 20.19 -35.22 13.47
N THR A 72 18.90 -35.00 13.25
CA THR A 72 18.09 -35.86 12.38
C THR A 72 18.60 -35.75 10.95
N LEU A 73 19.37 -36.75 10.51
CA LEU A 73 19.81 -36.90 9.12
C LEU A 73 18.60 -37.24 8.24
N ALA A 74 17.83 -36.22 7.86
CA ALA A 74 16.83 -36.34 6.81
C ALA A 74 17.55 -36.64 5.49
N SER A 75 17.24 -37.78 4.88
CA SER A 75 17.77 -38.16 3.57
C SER A 75 17.15 -37.27 2.49
N HIS A 76 17.80 -36.14 2.21
CA HIS A 76 17.48 -35.32 1.05
C HIS A 76 17.77 -36.09 -0.23
N SER A 77 16.73 -36.66 -0.83
CA SER A 77 16.73 -36.97 -2.26
C SER A 77 16.91 -35.65 -3.02
N GLU A 78 17.96 -35.55 -3.83
CA GLU A 78 18.22 -34.34 -4.62
C GLU A 78 17.10 -34.14 -5.65
N VAL A 79 16.28 -33.11 -5.45
CA VAL A 79 15.21 -32.73 -6.37
C VAL A 79 15.84 -32.10 -7.61
N CYS A 80 16.20 -32.97 -8.57
CA CYS A 80 16.80 -32.58 -9.83
C CYS A 80 15.80 -31.77 -10.69
N LEU A 81 16.22 -30.58 -11.14
CA LEU A 81 15.41 -29.74 -12.00
C LEU A 81 15.30 -30.36 -13.42
N PRO A 82 14.22 -30.12 -14.17
CA PRO A 82 14.15 -30.47 -15.59
C PRO A 82 15.31 -29.80 -16.34
N LYS A 83 15.98 -30.54 -17.24
CA LYS A 83 17.25 -30.10 -17.83
C LYS A 83 17.19 -28.69 -18.42
N LYS A 84 16.13 -28.35 -19.18
CA LYS A 84 15.88 -27.00 -19.72
C LYS A 84 15.86 -25.91 -18.64
N LEU A 85 15.22 -26.17 -17.50
CA LEU A 85 15.15 -25.25 -16.37
C LEU A 85 16.49 -25.15 -15.64
N GLU A 86 17.23 -26.25 -15.51
CA GLU A 86 18.57 -26.22 -14.93
C GLU A 86 19.55 -25.41 -15.78
N ASP A 87 19.53 -25.61 -17.11
CA ASP A 87 20.38 -24.87 -18.05
C ASP A 87 20.08 -23.36 -18.01
N LEU A 88 18.80 -22.98 -17.97
CA LEU A 88 18.39 -21.57 -17.79
C LEU A 88 18.81 -21.02 -16.42
N CYS A 89 18.64 -21.78 -15.33
CA CYS A 89 19.11 -21.38 -14.01
C CYS A 89 20.63 -21.13 -14.02
N GLN A 90 21.41 -22.02 -14.61
CA GLN A 90 22.87 -21.90 -14.72
C GLN A 90 23.28 -20.71 -15.58
N ASP A 91 22.63 -20.50 -16.73
CA ASP A 91 22.90 -19.39 -17.65
C ASP A 91 22.57 -18.01 -17.04
N LEU A 92 21.57 -17.93 -16.16
CA LEU A 92 21.34 -16.73 -15.33
C LEU A 92 22.38 -16.61 -14.21
N TYR A 93 22.71 -17.71 -13.54
CA TYR A 93 23.68 -17.72 -12.43
C TYR A 93 25.08 -17.26 -12.85
N GLN A 94 25.52 -17.65 -14.04
CA GLN A 94 26.84 -17.33 -14.61
C GLN A 94 27.01 -15.85 -15.01
N SER A 95 25.94 -15.07 -15.09
CA SER A 95 26.05 -13.64 -15.44
C SER A 95 26.82 -12.88 -14.34
N PRO A 96 27.78 -12.00 -14.68
CA PRO A 96 28.89 -11.63 -13.78
C PRO A 96 28.50 -10.78 -12.57
N ASP A 97 27.45 -9.96 -12.68
CA ASP A 97 27.02 -9.05 -11.63
C ASP A 97 25.48 -8.91 -11.55
N LYS A 98 25.02 -8.17 -10.54
CA LYS A 98 23.58 -7.96 -10.26
C LYS A 98 22.84 -7.26 -11.41
N SER A 99 23.46 -6.28 -12.05
CA SER A 99 22.89 -5.53 -13.17
C SER A 99 22.79 -6.41 -14.41
N SER A 100 23.84 -7.16 -14.76
CA SER A 100 23.79 -8.13 -15.86
C SER A 100 22.71 -9.21 -15.64
N LYS A 101 22.59 -9.76 -14.42
CA LYS A 101 21.51 -10.73 -14.10
C LYS A 101 20.11 -10.14 -14.28
N LEU A 102 19.90 -8.91 -13.78
CA LEU A 102 18.60 -8.25 -13.91
C LEU A 102 18.29 -7.87 -15.36
N TRP A 103 19.30 -7.43 -16.13
CA TRP A 103 19.16 -7.11 -17.54
C TRP A 103 18.82 -8.35 -18.38
N LYS A 104 19.46 -9.49 -18.12
CA LYS A 104 19.19 -10.78 -18.80
C LYS A 104 17.76 -11.29 -18.56
N LEU A 105 17.23 -11.13 -17.34
CA LEU A 105 15.80 -11.39 -17.08
C LEU A 105 14.89 -10.47 -17.90
N VAL A 106 15.24 -9.19 -18.07
CA VAL A 106 14.46 -8.25 -18.88
C VAL A 106 14.56 -8.57 -20.37
N GLU A 107 15.73 -8.99 -20.86
CA GLU A 107 15.94 -9.47 -22.24
C GLU A 107 15.06 -10.70 -22.54
N TRP A 108 15.12 -11.73 -21.71
CA TRP A 108 14.23 -12.90 -21.77
C TRP A 108 12.74 -12.52 -21.70
N GLY A 109 12.40 -11.55 -20.84
CA GLY A 109 11.04 -11.03 -20.71
C GLY A 109 10.56 -10.24 -21.93
N ASN A 110 11.47 -9.64 -22.71
CA ASN A 110 11.15 -8.99 -23.98
C ASN A 110 11.05 -10.00 -25.13
N GLY A 111 11.87 -11.06 -25.11
CA GLY A 111 11.80 -12.18 -26.05
C GLY A 111 10.57 -13.07 -25.89
N LEU A 112 9.83 -12.94 -24.78
CA LEU A 112 8.55 -13.59 -24.57
C LEU A 112 7.43 -12.88 -25.36
N THR A 113 7.33 -13.19 -26.66
CA THR A 113 6.15 -12.91 -27.50
C THR A 113 4.89 -13.31 -26.73
N GLU A 114 3.81 -12.50 -26.75
CA GLU A 114 2.71 -12.63 -25.78
C GLU A 114 1.94 -13.97 -25.89
N THR A 115 2.45 -15.00 -25.22
CA THR A 115 1.99 -16.38 -25.45
C THR A 115 0.54 -16.62 -25.04
N LEU A 116 -0.02 -15.81 -24.14
CA LEU A 116 -1.43 -15.82 -23.74
C LEU A 116 -2.19 -14.58 -24.29
N PRO A 117 -3.12 -14.73 -25.23
CA PRO A 117 -3.95 -13.66 -25.80
C PRO A 117 -4.78 -12.90 -24.76
N VAL A 118 -5.29 -11.71 -25.11
CA VAL A 118 -5.99 -10.81 -24.18
C VAL A 118 -7.29 -11.42 -23.68
N GLU A 119 -8.06 -12.02 -24.58
CA GLU A 119 -9.28 -12.78 -24.33
C GLU A 119 -9.05 -14.01 -23.43
N GLU A 120 -7.82 -14.52 -23.35
CA GLU A 120 -7.46 -15.60 -22.42
C GLU A 120 -6.96 -15.08 -21.04
N ARG A 121 -6.79 -13.76 -20.83
CA ARG A 121 -6.37 -13.14 -19.55
C ARG A 121 -7.54 -12.99 -18.54
N ILE A 122 -8.34 -14.05 -18.43
CA ILE A 122 -9.48 -14.17 -17.51
C ILE A 122 -9.04 -14.52 -16.08
N SER A 123 -9.91 -14.27 -15.09
CA SER A 123 -9.63 -14.50 -13.65
C SER A 123 -9.13 -15.92 -13.35
N LYS A 124 -9.69 -16.95 -14.02
CA LYS A 124 -9.26 -18.35 -13.91
C LYS A 124 -7.76 -18.56 -14.16
N HIS A 125 -7.17 -17.79 -15.08
CA HIS A 125 -5.76 -17.90 -15.45
C HIS A 125 -4.84 -16.97 -14.62
N LYS A 126 -5.38 -16.16 -13.68
CA LYS A 126 -4.59 -15.18 -12.93
C LYS A 126 -3.82 -15.85 -11.78
N VAL A 127 -2.53 -15.57 -11.68
CA VAL A 127 -1.67 -16.08 -10.60
C VAL A 127 -1.83 -15.21 -9.35
N ALA A 128 -2.28 -15.81 -8.25
CA ALA A 128 -2.37 -15.13 -6.96
C ALA A 128 -1.00 -14.94 -6.29
N GLY A 129 -0.84 -13.88 -5.49
CA GLY A 129 0.36 -13.62 -4.69
C GLY A 129 1.56 -13.03 -5.46
N CYS A 130 1.42 -12.69 -6.73
CA CYS A 130 2.42 -11.92 -7.47
C CYS A 130 2.22 -10.41 -7.25
N ALA A 131 3.31 -9.65 -7.08
CA ALA A 131 3.29 -8.19 -7.01
C ALA A 131 3.15 -7.49 -8.39
N SER A 132 3.09 -8.29 -9.45
CA SER A 132 2.90 -7.91 -10.85
C SER A 132 1.74 -8.75 -11.37
N VAL A 133 0.91 -8.23 -12.27
CA VAL A 133 -0.20 -9.00 -12.83
C VAL A 133 0.35 -10.08 -13.77
N VAL A 134 0.30 -11.33 -13.31
CA VAL A 134 0.69 -12.52 -14.07
C VAL A 134 -0.54 -13.37 -14.37
N TYR A 135 -0.63 -13.85 -15.60
CA TYR A 135 -1.55 -14.90 -16.01
C TYR A 135 -0.78 -16.09 -16.57
N ILE A 136 -1.21 -17.31 -16.21
CA ILE A 136 -0.70 -18.57 -16.74
C ILE A 136 -1.90 -19.46 -17.09
N LYS A 137 -1.96 -19.96 -18.31
CA LYS A 137 -2.83 -21.07 -18.72
C LYS A 137 -2.01 -22.35 -18.75
N VAL A 138 -2.42 -23.32 -17.95
CA VAL A 138 -1.83 -24.66 -17.87
C VAL A 138 -2.69 -25.62 -18.67
N THR A 139 -2.06 -26.39 -19.55
CA THR A 139 -2.71 -27.47 -20.30
C THR A 139 -1.87 -28.74 -20.19
N LEU A 140 -2.52 -29.90 -20.07
CA LEU A 140 -1.86 -31.20 -20.02
C LEU A 140 -2.08 -31.95 -21.34
N ARG A 141 -1.05 -32.62 -21.84
CA ARG A 141 -1.13 -33.55 -22.99
C ARG A 141 -0.11 -34.66 -22.76
N ASN A 142 -0.51 -35.92 -22.92
CA ASN A 142 0.37 -37.10 -22.80
C ASN A 142 1.24 -37.06 -21.51
N GLU A 143 0.59 -36.82 -20.36
CA GLU A 143 1.22 -36.63 -19.04
C GLU A 143 2.27 -35.50 -18.92
N LYS A 144 2.37 -34.62 -19.90
CA LYS A 144 3.29 -33.47 -19.91
C LYS A 144 2.57 -32.13 -19.81
N VAL A 145 3.29 -31.14 -19.28
CA VAL A 145 2.81 -29.78 -19.05
C VAL A 145 3.13 -28.88 -20.24
N PHE A 146 2.10 -28.17 -20.71
CA PHE A 146 2.18 -27.13 -21.74
C PHE A 146 1.62 -25.83 -21.19
N LEU A 147 2.44 -24.80 -21.16
CA LEU A 147 2.17 -23.51 -20.54
C LEU A 147 2.06 -22.39 -21.58
N ARG A 148 1.16 -21.44 -21.31
CA ARG A 148 1.09 -20.12 -21.98
C ARG A 148 0.89 -19.08 -20.89
N GLY A 149 1.45 -17.87 -21.04
CA GLY A 149 1.32 -16.82 -20.03
C GLY A 149 1.55 -15.40 -20.53
N PHE A 150 1.21 -14.46 -19.65
CA PHE A 150 1.44 -13.02 -19.78
C PHE A 150 1.85 -12.45 -18.42
N ALA A 151 2.70 -11.42 -18.41
CA ALA A 151 2.99 -10.62 -17.23
C ALA A 151 3.11 -9.13 -17.62
N ASP A 152 2.70 -8.23 -16.75
CA ASP A 152 2.72 -6.78 -16.99
C ASP A 152 4.12 -6.14 -16.82
N SER A 153 4.87 -6.52 -15.79
CA SER A 153 6.18 -5.92 -15.48
C SER A 153 7.35 -6.64 -16.13
N LYS A 154 8.39 -5.88 -16.53
CA LYS A 154 9.58 -6.41 -17.25
C LYS A 154 10.26 -7.56 -16.51
N VAL A 155 10.39 -7.47 -15.18
CA VAL A 155 11.01 -8.52 -14.35
C VAL A 155 10.09 -9.72 -14.20
N ALA A 156 8.76 -9.51 -14.07
CA ALA A 156 7.80 -10.61 -14.03
C ALA A 156 7.75 -11.36 -15.38
N LYS A 157 7.86 -10.68 -16.52
CA LYS A 157 8.02 -11.33 -17.84
C LYS A 157 9.26 -12.22 -17.89
N GLY A 158 10.40 -11.80 -17.34
CA GLY A 158 11.62 -12.61 -17.25
C GLY A 158 11.51 -13.84 -16.36
N LEU A 159 10.91 -13.70 -15.17
CA LEU A 159 10.67 -14.81 -14.25
C LEU A 159 9.60 -15.78 -14.78
N LEU A 160 8.62 -15.26 -15.52
CA LEU A 160 7.65 -16.06 -16.25
C LEU A 160 8.32 -16.82 -17.39
N PHE A 161 9.17 -16.19 -18.21
CA PHE A 161 9.95 -16.86 -19.26
C PHE A 161 10.77 -18.03 -18.70
N LEU A 162 11.47 -17.85 -17.57
CA LEU A 162 12.24 -18.91 -16.91
C LEU A 162 11.39 -20.15 -16.62
N LEU A 163 10.16 -19.97 -16.11
CA LEU A 163 9.24 -21.07 -15.84
C LEU A 163 8.56 -21.63 -17.10
N LEU A 164 8.14 -20.79 -18.04
CA LEU A 164 7.52 -21.23 -19.30
C LEU A 164 8.53 -22.06 -20.12
N SER A 165 9.69 -21.49 -20.43
CA SER A 165 10.73 -22.14 -21.25
C SER A 165 11.36 -23.34 -20.54
N GLY A 166 11.52 -23.27 -19.22
CA GLY A 166 12.10 -24.35 -18.41
C GLY A 166 11.18 -25.54 -18.17
N LEU A 167 9.85 -25.33 -18.11
CA LEU A 167 8.88 -26.39 -17.81
C LEU A 167 8.10 -26.93 -19.02
N GLN A 168 8.17 -26.27 -20.19
CA GLN A 168 7.48 -26.74 -21.39
C GLN A 168 7.88 -28.17 -21.78
N ASP A 169 6.88 -29.04 -22.00
CA ASP A 169 7.06 -30.46 -22.34
C ASP A 169 7.69 -31.30 -21.19
N THR A 170 7.62 -30.81 -19.95
CA THR A 170 8.05 -31.57 -18.75
C THR A 170 6.95 -32.49 -18.25
N ALA A 171 7.31 -33.69 -17.77
CA ALA A 171 6.36 -34.63 -17.18
C ALA A 171 5.71 -34.07 -15.90
N VAL A 172 4.39 -34.25 -15.76
CA VAL A 172 3.58 -33.67 -14.68
C VAL A 172 4.09 -34.05 -13.29
N GLN A 173 4.48 -35.30 -13.07
CA GLN A 173 4.99 -35.75 -11.77
C GLN A 173 6.31 -35.04 -11.39
N GLN A 174 7.18 -34.75 -12.38
CA GLN A 174 8.40 -33.98 -12.15
C GLN A 174 8.09 -32.51 -11.82
N VAL A 175 7.07 -31.90 -12.44
CA VAL A 175 6.67 -30.52 -12.12
C VAL A 175 6.10 -30.41 -10.70
N LYS A 176 5.38 -31.44 -10.22
CA LYS A 176 4.81 -31.49 -8.86
C LYS A 176 5.85 -31.54 -7.74
N THR A 177 7.03 -32.11 -7.98
CA THR A 177 8.08 -32.24 -6.94
C THR A 177 9.01 -31.03 -6.83
N LEU A 178 8.93 -30.06 -7.76
CA LEU A 178 9.83 -28.90 -7.78
C LEU A 178 9.64 -27.98 -6.58
N SER A 179 10.76 -27.60 -5.95
CA SER A 179 10.83 -26.49 -5.00
C SER A 179 11.21 -25.20 -5.73
N ALA A 180 10.49 -24.11 -5.43
CA ALA A 180 10.83 -22.80 -5.94
C ALA A 180 12.08 -22.21 -5.27
N GLU A 181 12.40 -22.65 -4.06
CA GLU A 181 13.64 -22.32 -3.33
C GLU A 181 14.86 -22.88 -4.07
N VAL A 182 14.81 -24.13 -4.54
CA VAL A 182 15.88 -24.74 -5.37
C VAL A 182 16.08 -23.97 -6.68
N ILE A 183 14.99 -23.52 -7.32
CA ILE A 183 15.07 -22.68 -8.54
C ILE A 183 15.69 -21.32 -8.22
N ILE A 184 15.22 -20.64 -7.16
CA ILE A 184 15.73 -19.35 -6.68
C ILE A 184 17.24 -19.43 -6.39
N GLN A 185 17.68 -20.49 -5.72
CA GLN A 185 19.07 -20.73 -5.35
C GLN A 185 19.94 -21.05 -6.57
N LYS A 186 19.56 -22.04 -7.40
CA LYS A 186 20.31 -22.42 -8.61
C LYS A 186 20.39 -21.29 -9.65
N ALA A 187 19.40 -20.41 -9.73
CA ALA A 187 19.42 -19.21 -10.58
C ALA A 187 20.08 -17.99 -9.92
N GLY A 188 20.39 -18.03 -8.61
CA GLY A 188 21.01 -16.94 -7.85
C GLY A 188 20.11 -15.71 -7.67
N LEU A 189 18.78 -15.88 -7.76
CA LEU A 189 17.80 -14.81 -7.79
C LEU A 189 17.74 -13.97 -6.50
N GLU A 190 18.11 -14.55 -5.36
CA GLU A 190 18.20 -13.87 -4.05
C GLU A 190 19.12 -12.64 -4.08
N THR A 191 20.10 -12.64 -5.00
CA THR A 191 21.04 -11.53 -5.14
C THR A 191 20.44 -10.29 -5.81
N ILE A 192 19.31 -10.42 -6.53
CA ILE A 192 18.71 -9.38 -7.38
C ILE A 192 17.19 -9.16 -7.18
N LEU A 193 16.49 -10.07 -6.51
CA LEU A 193 15.06 -9.97 -6.24
C LEU A 193 14.78 -9.55 -4.79
N SER A 194 13.80 -8.68 -4.59
CA SER A 194 13.20 -8.46 -3.26
C SER A 194 12.39 -9.68 -2.80
N SER A 195 12.13 -9.79 -1.50
CA SER A 195 11.25 -10.80 -0.90
C SER A 195 9.90 -10.92 -1.64
N SER A 196 9.30 -9.78 -1.99
CA SER A 196 8.07 -9.69 -2.79
C SER A 196 8.20 -10.32 -4.19
N ARG A 197 9.31 -10.06 -4.91
CA ARG A 197 9.57 -10.65 -6.24
C ARG A 197 9.92 -12.14 -6.16
N MET A 198 10.59 -12.58 -5.10
CA MET A 198 10.77 -14.01 -4.79
C MET A 198 9.44 -14.70 -4.45
N GLY A 199 8.51 -13.99 -3.79
CA GLY A 199 7.13 -14.44 -3.62
C GLY A 199 6.41 -14.68 -4.95
N GLY A 200 6.66 -13.85 -5.96
CA GLY A 200 6.11 -13.98 -7.31
C GLY A 200 6.47 -15.31 -7.99
N ILE A 201 7.75 -15.69 -8.05
CA ILE A 201 8.15 -16.97 -8.67
C ILE A 201 7.63 -18.19 -7.87
N LYS A 202 7.56 -18.10 -6.54
CA LYS A 202 6.90 -19.11 -5.69
C LYS A 202 5.39 -19.23 -5.98
N GLY A 203 4.72 -18.10 -6.23
CA GLY A 203 3.30 -18.05 -6.62
C GLY A 203 3.06 -18.69 -8.00
N MET A 204 3.88 -18.37 -9.00
CA MET A 204 3.79 -18.95 -10.34
C MET A 204 3.98 -20.47 -10.35
N LEU A 205 5.02 -20.99 -9.67
CA LEU A 205 5.25 -22.43 -9.60
C LEU A 205 4.08 -23.14 -8.90
N ARG A 206 3.62 -22.62 -7.75
CA ARG A 206 2.49 -23.19 -7.01
C ARG A 206 1.20 -23.23 -7.85
N TYR A 207 0.92 -22.17 -8.61
CA TYR A 207 -0.23 -22.11 -9.51
C TYR A 207 -0.17 -23.20 -10.59
N ILE A 208 1.02 -23.43 -11.18
CA ILE A 208 1.25 -24.50 -12.15
C ILE A 208 1.01 -25.88 -11.51
N GLN A 209 1.60 -26.13 -10.34
CA GLN A 209 1.47 -27.39 -9.60
C GLN A 209 0.02 -27.69 -9.19
N GLN A 210 -0.75 -26.68 -8.77
CA GLN A 210 -2.18 -26.81 -8.46
C GLN A 210 -2.99 -27.25 -9.69
N HIS A 211 -2.76 -26.65 -10.85
CA HIS A 211 -3.45 -27.06 -12.08
C HIS A 211 -3.02 -28.45 -12.56
N CYS A 212 -1.75 -28.83 -12.35
CA CYS A 212 -1.26 -30.18 -12.61
C CYS A 212 -1.93 -31.25 -11.71
N ASN A 213 -2.43 -30.89 -10.53
CA ASN A 213 -3.23 -31.78 -9.68
C ASN A 213 -4.70 -31.83 -10.11
N LEU A 214 -5.31 -30.68 -10.45
CA LEU A 214 -6.72 -30.60 -10.83
C LEU A 214 -7.02 -31.29 -12.17
N LEU A 215 -6.09 -31.25 -13.12
CA LEU A 215 -6.25 -31.79 -14.48
C LEU A 215 -5.83 -33.28 -14.63
N GLN A 216 -5.56 -33.98 -13.52
CA GLN A 216 -5.15 -35.40 -13.51
C GLN A 216 -6.17 -36.36 -12.88
N LYS A 217 -7.40 -35.91 -12.58
CA LYS A 217 -8.46 -36.84 -12.14
C LYS A 217 -8.91 -37.72 -13.32
N PRO A 218 -8.95 -39.06 -13.18
CA PRO A 218 -9.56 -39.93 -14.19
C PRO A 218 -11.09 -39.77 -14.19
N GLU A 219 -11.69 -39.94 -15.37
CA GLU A 219 -13.15 -39.95 -15.52
C GLU A 219 -13.69 -41.33 -15.12
N GLY A 220 -14.31 -41.44 -13.94
CA GLY A 220 -15.06 -42.64 -13.54
C GLY A 220 -14.88 -43.10 -12.08
N ALA A 221 -15.54 -42.43 -11.14
CA ALA A 221 -15.90 -43.00 -9.83
C ALA A 221 -17.08 -42.21 -9.21
N PRO A 222 -18.15 -42.87 -8.73
CA PRO A 222 -19.27 -42.18 -8.07
C PRO A 222 -18.93 -41.77 -6.62
N SER A 223 -19.78 -40.92 -6.07
CA SER A 223 -19.60 -40.20 -4.79
C SER A 223 -19.43 -41.08 -3.55
N CYS A 224 -18.53 -40.65 -2.66
CA CYS A 224 -18.80 -40.69 -1.22
C CYS A 224 -19.17 -39.26 -0.77
N SER A 225 -20.11 -39.14 0.17
CA SER A 225 -20.78 -37.87 0.48
C SER A 225 -20.10 -37.09 1.61
N ASP A 226 -19.48 -35.96 1.24
CA ASP A 226 -19.50 -34.77 2.10
C ASP A 226 -20.04 -33.60 1.26
N SER A 227 -21.38 -33.50 1.24
CA SER A 227 -22.10 -32.58 0.37
C SER A 227 -22.17 -31.17 0.95
N HIS A 228 -21.01 -30.51 1.05
CA HIS A 228 -20.99 -29.06 0.88
C HIS A 228 -21.19 -28.75 -0.61
N GLN A 229 -22.45 -28.86 -1.02
CA GLN A 229 -22.95 -28.29 -2.26
C GLN A 229 -22.50 -26.83 -2.31
N TYR A 230 -21.80 -26.45 -3.38
CA TYR A 230 -21.82 -25.06 -3.80
C TYR A 230 -23.24 -24.78 -4.30
N SER A 231 -24.09 -24.38 -3.37
CA SER A 231 -25.39 -23.78 -3.67
C SER A 231 -25.16 -22.66 -4.68
N THR A 232 -25.70 -22.83 -5.88
CA THR A 232 -25.74 -21.75 -6.88
C THR A 232 -26.71 -20.63 -6.47
N ASP A 233 -27.50 -20.86 -5.42
CA ASP A 233 -28.22 -19.82 -4.72
C ASP A 233 -27.35 -19.18 -3.61
N SER A 234 -27.20 -17.86 -3.76
CA SER A 234 -26.85 -16.86 -2.74
C SER A 234 -25.39 -16.48 -2.41
N GLU A 235 -24.50 -16.44 -3.42
CA GLU A 235 -23.40 -15.42 -3.41
C GLU A 235 -23.94 -13.99 -3.15
N LYS A 236 -25.20 -13.75 -3.57
CA LYS A 236 -25.97 -12.52 -3.33
C LYS A 236 -26.37 -12.27 -1.86
N ASP A 237 -26.00 -13.12 -0.90
CA ASP A 237 -26.23 -12.90 0.54
C ASP A 237 -24.94 -12.67 1.35
N GLU A 238 -23.76 -12.79 0.74
CA GLU A 238 -22.50 -12.48 1.43
C GLU A 238 -22.19 -10.97 1.37
N ILE A 239 -21.70 -10.41 2.48
CA ILE A 239 -21.32 -9.00 2.59
C ILE A 239 -19.80 -8.87 2.65
N ALA A 240 -19.22 -8.10 1.73
CA ALA A 240 -17.80 -7.77 1.74
C ALA A 240 -17.51 -6.73 2.84
N VAL A 241 -16.68 -7.04 3.83
CA VAL A 241 -16.35 -6.11 4.93
C VAL A 241 -14.96 -5.51 4.72
N LEU A 242 -14.88 -4.19 4.56
CA LEU A 242 -13.61 -3.47 4.49
C LEU A 242 -13.02 -3.33 5.90
N LEU A 243 -12.11 -4.23 6.23
CA LEU A 243 -11.45 -4.35 7.53
C LEU A 243 -10.07 -3.67 7.47
N SER A 244 -9.84 -2.64 8.28
CA SER A 244 -8.59 -1.85 8.29
C SER A 244 -7.64 -2.21 9.43
N GLY A 245 -7.99 -3.18 10.28
CA GLY A 245 -7.32 -3.39 11.56
C GLY A 245 -7.64 -2.30 12.60
N GLY A 246 -8.55 -1.37 12.30
CA GLY A 246 -9.10 -0.40 13.26
C GLY A 246 -10.36 -0.93 13.94
N VAL A 247 -10.53 -0.61 15.23
CA VAL A 247 -11.64 -1.12 16.07
C VAL A 247 -13.02 -0.91 15.46
N ASP A 248 -13.22 0.20 14.76
CA ASP A 248 -14.51 0.58 14.15
C ASP A 248 -14.89 -0.40 13.03
N SER A 249 -13.90 -0.85 12.25
CA SER A 249 -14.08 -1.88 11.23
C SER A 249 -14.27 -3.28 11.82
N SER A 250 -13.64 -3.56 12.97
CA SER A 250 -13.78 -4.83 13.70
C SER A 250 -15.17 -5.00 14.31
N VAL A 251 -15.73 -3.95 14.90
CA VAL A 251 -17.10 -3.95 15.43
C VAL A 251 -18.14 -3.87 14.31
N ALA A 252 -17.83 -3.21 13.19
CA ALA A 252 -18.69 -3.29 12.01
C ALA A 252 -18.79 -4.72 11.44
N LEU A 253 -17.71 -5.52 11.54
CA LEU A 253 -17.71 -6.94 11.20
C LEU A 253 -18.56 -7.75 12.19
N SER A 254 -18.35 -7.58 13.50
CA SER A 254 -19.05 -8.38 14.52
C SER A 254 -20.58 -8.14 14.51
N ARG A 255 -21.01 -6.88 14.32
CA ARG A 255 -22.44 -6.54 14.21
C ARG A 255 -23.14 -7.19 13.01
N LEU A 256 -22.42 -7.56 11.94
CA LEU A 256 -23.00 -8.26 10.80
C LEU A 256 -23.11 -9.77 11.03
N LEU A 257 -22.12 -10.38 11.69
CA LEU A 257 -22.18 -11.78 12.13
C LEU A 257 -23.38 -12.02 13.07
N GLU A 258 -23.56 -11.13 14.04
CA GLU A 258 -24.66 -11.15 15.01
C GLU A 258 -26.04 -10.94 14.38
N GLN A 259 -26.11 -10.20 13.27
CA GLN A 259 -27.30 -10.07 12.43
C GLN A 259 -27.52 -11.28 11.48
N GLY A 260 -26.68 -12.32 11.57
CA GLY A 260 -26.80 -13.55 10.80
C GLY A 260 -26.24 -13.49 9.36
N TYR A 261 -25.57 -12.39 8.97
CA TYR A 261 -25.00 -12.27 7.63
C TYR A 261 -23.73 -13.11 7.47
N ARG A 262 -23.58 -13.73 6.29
CA ARG A 262 -22.29 -14.22 5.82
C ARG A 262 -21.41 -13.02 5.49
N VAL A 263 -20.16 -13.02 5.96
CA VAL A 263 -19.23 -11.89 5.79
C VAL A 263 -17.88 -12.33 5.27
N LYS A 264 -17.38 -11.61 4.26
CA LYS A 264 -16.05 -11.81 3.70
C LYS A 264 -15.15 -10.60 4.02
N PRO A 265 -14.17 -10.72 4.93
CA PRO A 265 -13.30 -9.61 5.28
C PRO A 265 -12.20 -9.36 4.23
N PHE A 266 -12.03 -8.09 3.87
CA PHE A 266 -11.05 -7.61 2.90
C PHE A 266 -10.19 -6.48 3.49
N TYR A 267 -8.87 -6.63 3.39
CA TYR A 267 -7.88 -5.59 3.69
C TYR A 267 -7.36 -4.96 2.39
N LEU A 268 -7.49 -3.63 2.25
CA LEU A 268 -7.05 -2.91 1.05
C LEU A 268 -5.61 -2.40 1.22
N ARG A 269 -4.68 -2.96 0.45
CA ARG A 269 -3.28 -2.50 0.39
C ARG A 269 -3.18 -1.34 -0.60
N ILE A 270 -3.13 -0.12 -0.07
CA ILE A 270 -3.06 1.16 -0.80
C ILE A 270 -1.76 1.95 -0.55
N TRP A 271 -0.84 1.34 0.18
CA TRP A 271 0.36 1.98 0.74
C TRP A 271 1.47 2.16 -0.30
N LEU A 272 2.08 3.33 -0.35
CA LEU A 272 3.13 3.68 -1.33
C LEU A 272 4.54 3.32 -0.82
N GLU A 273 4.74 2.05 -0.45
CA GLU A 273 5.94 1.62 0.28
C GLU A 273 7.24 1.75 -0.53
N ASP A 274 7.25 1.34 -1.80
CA ASP A 274 8.44 1.46 -2.68
C ASP A 274 8.85 2.93 -2.94
N GLU A 275 7.94 3.89 -2.77
CA GLU A 275 8.15 5.32 -3.07
C GLU A 275 8.45 6.15 -1.81
N LEU A 276 7.71 5.89 -0.72
CA LEU A 276 7.75 6.69 0.50
C LEU A 276 8.51 6.04 1.67
N SER A 277 9.06 4.83 1.52
CA SER A 277 9.86 4.14 2.56
C SER A 277 11.06 4.97 3.06
N HIS A 278 11.61 5.86 2.23
CA HIS A 278 12.66 6.81 2.63
C HIS A 278 12.18 7.91 3.59
N LEU A 279 10.87 8.16 3.69
CA LEU A 279 10.27 9.22 4.51
C LEU A 279 9.73 8.72 5.86
N GLY A 280 9.52 7.41 6.02
CA GLY A 280 9.08 6.83 7.28
C GLY A 280 8.65 5.36 7.19
N LYS A 281 8.44 4.73 8.34
CA LYS A 281 7.81 3.40 8.41
C LYS A 281 6.30 3.53 8.22
N CYS A 282 5.75 2.76 7.29
CA CYS A 282 4.31 2.70 7.05
C CYS A 282 3.66 1.67 8.01
N PRO A 283 2.57 1.98 8.73
CA PRO A 283 2.03 1.12 9.80
C PRO A 283 1.24 -0.12 9.32
N TRP A 284 1.33 -0.45 8.02
CA TRP A 284 0.45 -1.44 7.40
C TRP A 284 0.66 -2.87 7.93
N GLU A 285 1.88 -3.21 8.35
CA GLU A 285 2.17 -4.50 9.00
C GLU A 285 1.39 -4.64 10.32
N GLU A 286 1.32 -3.56 11.11
CA GLU A 286 0.57 -3.52 12.37
C GLU A 286 -0.94 -3.59 12.10
N ASP A 287 -1.45 -2.78 11.14
CA ASP A 287 -2.85 -2.84 10.70
C ASP A 287 -3.24 -4.26 10.26
N LEU A 288 -2.36 -4.94 9.52
CA LEU A 288 -2.59 -6.28 9.01
C LEU A 288 -2.54 -7.35 10.11
N VAL A 289 -1.66 -7.23 11.10
CA VAL A 289 -1.67 -8.10 12.30
C VAL A 289 -2.99 -7.96 13.04
N TYR A 290 -3.47 -6.74 13.29
CA TYR A 290 -4.77 -6.51 13.93
C TYR A 290 -5.95 -7.02 13.09
N ALA A 291 -5.90 -6.87 11.76
CA ALA A 291 -6.94 -7.37 10.87
C ALA A 291 -7.01 -8.91 10.87
N ASN A 292 -5.87 -9.61 10.82
CA ASN A 292 -5.85 -11.08 10.91
C ASN A 292 -6.34 -11.57 12.27
N ALA A 293 -5.86 -11.00 13.38
CA ALA A 293 -6.29 -11.41 14.73
C ALA A 293 -7.80 -11.23 14.97
N VAL A 294 -8.42 -10.23 14.35
CA VAL A 294 -9.89 -10.04 14.36
C VAL A 294 -10.60 -11.08 13.49
N CYS A 295 -10.04 -11.45 12.34
CA CYS A 295 -10.61 -12.52 11.52
C CYS A 295 -10.49 -13.90 12.20
N GLU A 296 -9.33 -14.21 12.78
CA GLU A 296 -9.06 -15.45 13.54
C GLU A 296 -10.02 -15.61 14.71
N HIS A 297 -10.28 -14.53 15.47
CA HIS A 297 -11.27 -14.52 16.56
C HIS A 297 -12.69 -14.95 16.12
N PHE A 298 -13.08 -14.66 14.86
CA PHE A 298 -14.37 -15.05 14.29
C PHE A 298 -14.29 -16.26 13.33
N GLY A 299 -13.14 -16.97 13.26
CA GLY A 299 -12.95 -18.12 12.36
C GLY A 299 -12.93 -17.76 10.86
N LEU A 300 -12.72 -16.49 10.51
CA LEU A 300 -12.77 -15.98 9.14
C LEU A 300 -11.38 -15.93 8.48
N LYS A 301 -11.34 -16.05 7.15
CA LYS A 301 -10.13 -15.78 6.35
C LYS A 301 -10.17 -14.38 5.73
N LEU A 302 -9.23 -13.53 6.16
CA LEU A 302 -8.93 -12.24 5.56
C LEU A 302 -8.37 -12.40 4.13
N GLU A 303 -8.93 -11.68 3.17
CA GLU A 303 -8.32 -11.51 1.84
C GLU A 303 -7.62 -10.15 1.75
N GLN A 304 -6.48 -10.10 1.06
CA GLN A 304 -5.74 -8.86 0.82
C GLN A 304 -5.90 -8.44 -0.64
N VAL A 305 -6.34 -7.20 -0.87
CA VAL A 305 -6.52 -6.62 -2.21
C VAL A 305 -5.50 -5.52 -2.41
N THR A 306 -4.55 -5.72 -3.34
CA THR A 306 -3.61 -4.67 -3.74
C THR A 306 -4.29 -3.72 -4.71
N LEU A 307 -4.40 -2.44 -4.31
CA LEU A 307 -4.96 -1.33 -5.10
C LEU A 307 -3.98 -0.13 -5.15
N GLN A 308 -2.67 -0.37 -4.98
CA GLN A 308 -1.64 0.67 -4.88
C GLN A 308 -1.59 1.56 -6.14
N LYS A 309 -1.68 0.93 -7.33
CA LYS A 309 -1.66 1.63 -8.61
C LYS A 309 -2.88 2.55 -8.75
N GLU A 310 -4.07 2.00 -8.52
CA GLU A 310 -5.31 2.74 -8.66
C GLU A 310 -5.41 3.84 -7.58
N TYR A 311 -4.84 3.62 -6.40
CA TYR A 311 -4.69 4.64 -5.36
C TYR A 311 -3.80 5.80 -5.82
N TRP A 312 -2.64 5.48 -6.43
CA TRP A 312 -1.75 6.47 -7.02
C TRP A 312 -2.49 7.33 -8.06
N GLU A 313 -2.99 6.69 -9.13
CA GLU A 313 -3.66 7.34 -10.26
C GLU A 313 -4.89 8.16 -9.83
N GLN A 314 -5.69 7.67 -8.87
CA GLN A 314 -7.00 8.28 -8.56
C GLN A 314 -7.02 9.14 -7.28
N VAL A 315 -6.01 9.06 -6.41
CA VAL A 315 -5.96 9.85 -5.15
C VAL A 315 -4.67 10.65 -5.02
N VAL A 316 -3.52 10.03 -5.30
CA VAL A 316 -2.20 10.65 -5.05
C VAL A 316 -1.89 11.70 -6.12
N GLU A 317 -2.08 11.38 -7.40
CA GLU A 317 -1.91 12.33 -8.51
C GLU A 317 -2.85 13.52 -8.39
N TYR A 318 -4.12 13.28 -8.03
CA TYR A 318 -5.08 14.34 -7.69
C TYR A 318 -4.57 15.23 -6.55
N THR A 319 -4.05 14.64 -5.47
CA THR A 319 -3.53 15.39 -4.32
C THR A 319 -2.33 16.27 -4.72
N ILE A 320 -1.44 15.75 -5.58
CA ILE A 320 -0.29 16.48 -6.10
C ILE A 320 -0.72 17.58 -7.08
N SER A 321 -1.69 17.33 -7.97
CA SER A 321 -2.18 18.32 -8.95
C SER A 321 -2.91 19.48 -8.28
N GLU A 322 -3.76 19.20 -7.28
CA GLU A 322 -4.47 20.24 -6.52
C GLU A 322 -3.51 21.12 -5.73
N ALA A 323 -2.53 20.52 -5.03
CA ALA A 323 -1.52 21.26 -4.30
C ALA A 323 -0.65 22.13 -5.24
N ARG A 324 -0.27 21.60 -6.40
CA ARG A 324 0.43 22.35 -7.47
C ARG A 324 -0.43 23.48 -8.04
N ALA A 325 -1.75 23.30 -8.13
CA ALA A 325 -2.70 24.35 -8.52
C ALA A 325 -3.06 25.31 -7.36
N GLY A 326 -2.33 25.27 -6.25
CA GLY A 326 -2.51 26.16 -5.10
C GLY A 326 -3.71 25.83 -4.21
N ARG A 327 -4.49 24.79 -4.51
CA ARG A 327 -5.62 24.35 -3.69
C ARG A 327 -5.15 23.50 -2.51
N THR A 328 -6.06 23.21 -1.56
CA THR A 328 -5.81 22.29 -0.44
C THR A 328 -6.71 21.06 -0.63
N PRO A 329 -6.18 19.94 -1.17
CA PRO A 329 -6.97 18.73 -1.47
C PRO A 329 -7.46 18.00 -0.21
N ASN A 330 -8.49 17.18 -0.39
CA ASN A 330 -8.97 16.22 0.61
C ASN A 330 -8.82 14.78 0.07
N PRO A 331 -7.68 14.10 0.28
CA PRO A 331 -7.44 12.75 -0.25
C PRO A 331 -8.41 11.70 0.30
N ASP A 332 -8.91 11.85 1.53
CA ASP A 332 -9.74 10.82 2.16
C ASP A 332 -11.17 10.76 1.55
N VAL A 333 -11.69 11.90 1.06
CA VAL A 333 -12.93 11.93 0.24
C VAL A 333 -12.76 11.16 -1.07
N MET A 334 -11.59 11.29 -1.71
CA MET A 334 -11.27 10.57 -2.95
C MET A 334 -10.97 9.09 -2.69
N CYS A 335 -10.28 8.75 -1.59
CA CYS A 335 -10.09 7.38 -1.13
C CYS A 335 -11.43 6.64 -0.95
N ASN A 336 -12.42 7.28 -0.31
CA ASN A 336 -13.74 6.69 -0.14
C ASN A 336 -14.48 6.54 -1.48
N SER A 337 -14.63 7.64 -2.23
CA SER A 337 -15.46 7.67 -3.45
C SER A 337 -14.84 6.90 -4.64
N ARG A 338 -13.51 6.91 -4.77
CA ARG A 338 -12.79 6.32 -5.92
C ARG A 338 -12.22 4.94 -5.61
N ILE A 339 -11.75 4.67 -4.38
CA ILE A 339 -11.07 3.41 -4.06
C ILE A 339 -11.97 2.43 -3.28
N LYS A 340 -12.37 2.76 -2.04
CA LYS A 340 -13.16 1.86 -1.18
C LYS A 340 -14.51 1.49 -1.80
N PHE A 341 -15.17 2.45 -2.43
CA PHE A 341 -16.51 2.27 -3.01
C PHE A 341 -16.56 2.51 -4.53
N GLY A 342 -15.42 2.84 -5.15
CA GLY A 342 -15.24 2.83 -6.61
C GLY A 342 -14.55 1.53 -7.04
N VAL A 343 -13.23 1.57 -7.23
CA VAL A 343 -12.40 0.45 -7.71
C VAL A 343 -12.66 -0.87 -6.99
N PHE A 344 -12.75 -0.89 -5.65
CA PHE A 344 -13.06 -2.14 -4.93
C PHE A 344 -14.47 -2.66 -5.24
N LEU A 345 -15.49 -1.79 -5.31
CA LEU A 345 -16.85 -2.18 -5.73
C LEU A 345 -16.85 -2.71 -7.17
N ASP A 346 -16.23 -1.98 -8.09
CA ASP A 346 -16.30 -2.27 -9.52
C ASP A 346 -15.44 -3.47 -9.95
N SER A 347 -14.42 -3.83 -9.17
CA SER A 347 -13.62 -5.05 -9.36
C SER A 347 -14.20 -6.26 -8.62
N ILE A 348 -14.48 -6.14 -7.32
CA ILE A 348 -14.79 -7.25 -6.41
C ILE A 348 -16.19 -7.09 -5.78
N GLY A 349 -16.44 -5.99 -5.08
CA GLY A 349 -17.63 -5.79 -4.24
C GLY A 349 -18.99 -5.85 -4.95
N LYS A 350 -19.02 -5.87 -6.29
CA LYS A 350 -20.21 -6.08 -7.11
C LYS A 350 -20.81 -7.49 -6.99
N THR A 351 -20.00 -8.53 -6.72
CA THR A 351 -20.50 -9.92 -6.56
C THR A 351 -21.24 -10.11 -5.24
N TYR A 352 -20.81 -9.40 -4.21
CA TYR A 352 -21.37 -9.38 -2.86
C TYR A 352 -22.72 -8.67 -2.80
N GLN A 353 -23.57 -9.00 -1.83
CA GLN A 353 -24.84 -8.30 -1.59
C GLN A 353 -24.59 -6.81 -1.36
N LYS A 354 -23.71 -6.51 -0.40
CA LYS A 354 -23.32 -5.19 0.09
C LYS A 354 -21.82 -5.13 0.37
N ILE A 355 -21.31 -3.90 0.50
CA ILE A 355 -19.99 -3.58 1.04
C ILE A 355 -20.18 -2.88 2.39
N ALA A 356 -19.63 -3.46 3.45
CA ALA A 356 -19.63 -2.89 4.78
C ALA A 356 -18.32 -2.17 5.10
N SER A 357 -18.39 -1.19 6.00
CA SER A 357 -17.21 -0.55 6.59
C SER A 357 -17.53 0.09 7.93
N GLY A 358 -16.51 0.24 8.78
CA GLY A 358 -16.59 0.96 10.06
C GLY A 358 -16.60 2.48 9.92
N HIS A 359 -17.45 3.04 9.05
CA HIS A 359 -17.66 4.50 9.01
C HIS A 359 -18.86 4.92 9.87
N TYR A 360 -18.73 6.06 10.52
CA TYR A 360 -19.79 6.74 11.28
C TYR A 360 -20.70 7.53 10.33
N ALA A 361 -21.58 6.82 9.64
CA ALA A 361 -22.67 7.36 8.82
C ALA A 361 -23.80 6.32 8.73
N ARG A 362 -24.96 6.68 8.21
CA ARG A 362 -26.09 5.76 7.96
C ARG A 362 -26.52 5.85 6.50
N ILE A 363 -27.11 4.77 5.98
CA ILE A 363 -27.77 4.74 4.67
C ILE A 363 -29.25 4.48 4.90
N GLN A 364 -30.11 5.31 4.32
CA GLN A 364 -31.57 5.13 4.34
C GLN A 364 -32.06 5.04 2.89
N LYS A 365 -32.92 4.05 2.59
CA LYS A 365 -33.62 4.02 1.31
C LYS A 365 -34.94 4.78 1.47
N GLU A 366 -35.14 5.79 0.65
CA GLU A 366 -36.37 6.58 0.61
C GLU A 366 -37.50 5.72 -0.01
N PRO A 367 -38.58 5.38 0.71
CA PRO A 367 -39.63 4.52 0.17
C PRO A 367 -40.33 5.09 -1.07
N SER A 368 -40.54 6.41 -1.13
CA SER A 368 -41.30 7.06 -2.20
C SER A 368 -40.56 7.14 -3.54
N THR A 369 -39.22 7.28 -3.52
CA THR A 369 -38.39 7.43 -4.73
C THR A 369 -37.48 6.23 -5.01
N GLY A 370 -37.32 5.33 -4.04
CA GLY A 370 -36.38 4.22 -4.08
C GLY A 370 -34.90 4.61 -3.97
N LEU A 371 -34.57 5.90 -3.86
CA LEU A 371 -33.20 6.42 -3.81
C LEU A 371 -32.56 6.22 -2.44
N PHE A 372 -31.22 6.19 -2.40
CA PHE A 372 -30.45 6.02 -1.17
C PHE A 372 -29.93 7.37 -0.67
N GLN A 373 -30.27 7.71 0.57
CA GLN A 373 -29.85 8.91 1.29
C GLN A 373 -28.63 8.58 2.17
N LEU A 374 -27.61 9.46 2.16
CA LEU A 374 -26.52 9.43 3.13
C LEU A 374 -26.92 10.24 4.36
N MET A 375 -27.12 9.55 5.48
CA MET A 375 -27.63 10.11 6.72
C MET A 375 -26.52 10.22 7.77
N VAL A 376 -26.62 11.24 8.62
CA VAL A 376 -25.63 11.50 9.69
C VAL A 376 -25.55 10.34 10.69
N SER A 377 -24.39 10.16 11.32
CA SER A 377 -24.28 9.23 12.45
C SER A 377 -25.17 9.65 13.63
N ALA A 378 -25.43 8.72 14.54
CA ALA A 378 -25.89 9.08 15.89
C ALA A 378 -24.81 9.86 16.67
N ASP A 379 -23.53 9.63 16.35
CA ASP A 379 -22.39 10.33 16.94
C ASP A 379 -22.05 11.61 16.14
N ALA A 380 -22.45 12.77 16.66
CA ALA A 380 -22.18 14.05 16.01
C ALA A 380 -20.70 14.44 15.96
N HIS A 381 -19.86 13.89 16.85
CA HIS A 381 -18.42 14.17 16.92
C HIS A 381 -17.60 13.22 16.04
N LYS A 382 -18.12 12.03 15.73
CA LYS A 382 -17.52 11.08 14.79
C LYS A 382 -18.13 11.11 13.38
N ASP A 383 -19.23 11.83 13.16
CA ASP A 383 -19.95 12.02 11.88
C ASP A 383 -19.02 12.13 10.66
N GLN A 384 -18.93 11.03 9.91
CA GLN A 384 -18.03 10.86 8.75
C GLN A 384 -18.73 11.13 7.40
N THR A 385 -19.99 11.59 7.38
CA THR A 385 -20.68 11.89 6.11
C THR A 385 -19.93 12.91 5.25
N TYR A 386 -19.18 13.84 5.86
CA TYR A 386 -18.28 14.76 5.18
C TYR A 386 -17.22 14.05 4.30
N PHE A 387 -16.66 12.93 4.75
CA PHE A 387 -15.70 12.14 3.97
C PHE A 387 -16.37 11.21 2.95
N LEU A 388 -17.70 11.09 2.99
CA LEU A 388 -18.51 10.25 2.10
C LEU A 388 -19.33 11.10 1.11
N ALA A 389 -19.17 12.43 1.14
CA ALA A 389 -19.97 13.41 0.38
C ALA A 389 -19.75 13.39 -1.15
N HIS A 390 -18.92 12.48 -1.68
CA HIS A 390 -18.73 12.25 -3.11
C HIS A 390 -19.24 10.86 -3.57
N LEU A 391 -20.09 10.19 -2.78
CA LEU A 391 -20.67 8.90 -3.16
C LEU A 391 -21.84 9.02 -4.14
N LEU A 392 -21.76 8.25 -5.22
CA LEU A 392 -22.81 8.11 -6.24
C LEU A 392 -23.95 7.22 -5.73
N GLN A 393 -25.17 7.35 -6.29
CA GLN A 393 -26.30 6.45 -5.98
C GLN A 393 -25.93 4.97 -6.11
N ARG A 394 -25.21 4.59 -7.17
CA ARG A 394 -24.77 3.19 -7.39
C ARG A 394 -23.87 2.65 -6.26
N GLN A 395 -23.19 3.54 -5.54
CA GLN A 395 -22.33 3.21 -4.40
C GLN A 395 -23.16 3.18 -3.11
N LEU A 396 -23.98 4.21 -2.85
CA LEU A 396 -24.90 4.25 -1.70
C LEU A 396 -25.85 3.04 -1.68
N ALA A 397 -26.36 2.62 -2.85
CA ALA A 397 -27.17 1.42 -3.03
C ALA A 397 -26.45 0.11 -2.64
N LYS A 398 -25.12 0.07 -2.73
CA LYS A 398 -24.28 -1.09 -2.42
C LYS A 398 -23.62 -1.04 -1.05
N VAL A 399 -23.61 0.09 -0.34
CA VAL A 399 -22.90 0.23 0.93
C VAL A 399 -23.81 0.01 2.15
N VAL A 400 -23.21 -0.44 3.26
CA VAL A 400 -23.81 -0.47 4.60
C VAL A 400 -22.78 0.01 5.64
N PHE A 401 -23.26 0.64 6.71
CA PHE A 401 -22.44 1.17 7.81
C PHE A 401 -22.97 0.62 9.16
N PRO A 402 -22.55 -0.59 9.58
CA PRO A 402 -23.19 -1.30 10.69
C PRO A 402 -23.13 -0.54 12.03
N ILE A 403 -22.08 0.26 12.26
CA ILE A 403 -21.90 1.07 13.48
C ILE A 403 -22.53 2.46 13.41
N GLY A 404 -23.20 2.83 12.32
CA GLY A 404 -23.66 4.20 12.08
C GLY A 404 -24.63 4.79 13.12
N HIS A 405 -25.27 3.91 13.90
CA HIS A 405 -26.23 4.21 14.96
C HIS A 405 -25.61 4.21 16.37
N LEU A 406 -24.30 3.94 16.50
CA LEU A 406 -23.58 3.81 17.77
C LEU A 406 -22.67 5.03 18.03
N THR A 407 -22.43 5.36 19.30
CA THR A 407 -21.37 6.29 19.69
C THR A 407 -20.00 5.62 19.70
N LYS A 408 -18.92 6.41 19.75
CA LYS A 408 -17.56 5.89 19.89
C LYS A 408 -17.37 5.05 21.16
N GLU A 409 -17.99 5.45 22.26
CA GLU A 409 -17.92 4.80 23.57
C GLU A 409 -18.61 3.44 23.52
N GLN A 410 -19.76 3.35 22.84
CA GLN A 410 -20.47 2.08 22.61
C GLN A 410 -19.62 1.12 21.77
N VAL A 411 -19.05 1.59 20.65
CA VAL A 411 -18.12 0.78 19.83
C VAL A 411 -16.90 0.32 20.64
N ARG A 412 -16.37 1.18 21.53
CA ARG A 412 -15.29 0.82 22.47
C ARG A 412 -15.74 -0.09 23.62
N ALA A 413 -17.02 -0.15 23.97
CA ALA A 413 -17.56 -1.12 24.93
C ALA A 413 -17.67 -2.50 24.29
N ILE A 414 -18.32 -2.58 23.12
CA ILE A 414 -18.51 -3.81 22.34
C ILE A 414 -17.16 -4.48 22.03
N ALA A 415 -16.15 -3.71 21.64
CA ALA A 415 -14.82 -4.26 21.36
C ALA A 415 -14.11 -4.86 22.60
N ARG A 416 -14.43 -4.40 23.82
CA ARG A 416 -13.92 -4.95 25.08
C ARG A 416 -14.72 -6.17 25.54
N GLU A 417 -16.04 -6.11 25.41
CA GLU A 417 -16.97 -7.20 25.68
C GLU A 417 -16.64 -8.45 24.84
N LEU A 418 -16.41 -8.26 23.54
CA LEU A 418 -15.93 -9.29 22.62
C LEU A 418 -14.41 -9.56 22.73
N ASN A 419 -13.71 -8.94 23.68
CA ASN A 419 -12.26 -9.07 23.90
C ASN A 419 -11.40 -8.98 22.61
N LEU A 420 -11.77 -8.10 21.67
CA LEU A 420 -11.10 -8.00 20.37
C LEU A 420 -9.68 -7.47 20.53
N ALA A 421 -8.73 -7.96 19.73
CA ALA A 421 -7.35 -7.47 19.73
C ALA A 421 -7.27 -5.94 19.54
N THR A 422 -8.20 -5.36 18.77
CA THR A 422 -8.28 -3.92 18.49
C THR A 422 -8.85 -3.06 19.63
N GLN A 423 -9.33 -3.64 20.74
CA GLN A 423 -10.09 -2.93 21.78
C GLN A 423 -9.37 -1.69 22.36
N SER A 424 -8.06 -1.80 22.58
CA SER A 424 -7.20 -0.75 23.13
C SER A 424 -6.48 0.08 22.06
N ARG A 425 -6.53 -0.33 20.78
CA ARG A 425 -5.80 0.32 19.69
C ARG A 425 -6.34 1.72 19.43
N LYS A 426 -5.48 2.75 19.41
CA LYS A 426 -5.88 4.15 19.22
C LYS A 426 -6.53 4.36 17.84
N ASP A 427 -7.38 5.37 17.73
CA ASP A 427 -7.94 5.81 16.44
C ASP A 427 -6.81 6.31 15.52
N SER A 428 -6.84 5.92 14.25
CA SER A 428 -5.92 6.43 13.22
C SER A 428 -5.98 7.96 13.15
N GLN A 429 -4.82 8.60 13.02
CA GLN A 429 -4.67 10.05 12.89
C GLN A 429 -3.84 10.36 11.64
N GLY A 430 -4.15 11.46 10.96
CA GLY A 430 -3.52 11.81 9.69
C GLY A 430 -4.23 11.19 8.47
N ILE A 431 -3.62 11.39 7.30
CA ILE A 431 -4.15 10.98 6.00
C ILE A 431 -3.90 9.49 5.77
N CYS A 432 -4.92 8.76 5.29
CA CYS A 432 -4.97 7.30 5.36
C CYS A 432 -3.75 6.56 4.77
N PHE A 433 -3.12 7.07 3.71
CA PHE A 433 -2.01 6.39 3.03
C PHE A 433 -0.61 6.79 3.52
N LEU A 434 -0.50 7.88 4.29
CA LEU A 434 0.78 8.42 4.77
C LEU A 434 1.19 7.86 6.14
N GLY A 435 0.24 7.35 6.93
CA GLY A 435 0.49 6.83 8.27
C GLY A 435 1.10 7.90 9.18
N GLN A 436 2.40 7.78 9.48
CA GLN A 436 3.14 8.75 10.30
C GLN A 436 3.89 9.83 9.49
N ILE A 437 3.93 9.72 8.15
CA ILE A 437 4.60 10.70 7.28
C ILE A 437 3.80 12.01 7.27
N LYS A 438 4.48 13.15 7.43
CA LYS A 438 3.83 14.47 7.41
C LYS A 438 3.46 14.85 5.98
N PHE A 439 2.29 15.48 5.82
CA PHE A 439 1.81 15.93 4.52
C PHE A 439 2.78 16.91 3.83
N ASP A 440 3.40 17.83 4.59
CA ASP A 440 4.42 18.75 4.07
C ASP A 440 5.67 18.01 3.54
N ASP A 441 6.02 16.86 4.11
CA ASP A 441 7.21 16.09 3.71
C ASP A 441 6.90 15.25 2.45
N PHE A 442 5.69 14.69 2.35
CA PHE A 442 5.13 14.11 1.13
C PHE A 442 5.05 15.14 -0.02
N LEU A 443 4.47 16.32 0.22
CA LEU A 443 4.39 17.39 -0.80
C LEU A 443 5.79 17.84 -1.24
N ARG A 444 6.76 17.93 -0.32
CA ARG A 444 8.14 18.31 -0.66
C ARG A 444 8.85 17.24 -1.49
N HIS A 445 8.52 15.97 -1.31
CA HIS A 445 9.07 14.89 -2.13
C HIS A 445 8.57 14.97 -3.59
N HIS A 446 7.27 15.25 -3.82
CA HIS A 446 6.69 15.27 -5.18
C HIS A 446 6.65 16.64 -5.88
N LEU A 447 6.70 17.76 -5.14
CA LEU A 447 6.69 19.13 -5.68
C LEU A 447 7.98 19.91 -5.41
N GLY A 448 8.89 19.40 -4.57
CA GLY A 448 10.09 20.10 -4.15
C GLY A 448 9.79 21.34 -3.30
N THR A 449 10.65 22.34 -3.42
CA THR A 449 10.47 23.68 -2.85
C THR A 449 10.49 24.73 -3.96
N ARG A 450 9.67 25.77 -3.81
CA ARG A 450 9.62 26.95 -4.68
C ARG A 450 9.66 28.20 -3.79
N PRO A 451 10.85 28.73 -3.46
CA PRO A 451 11.00 29.93 -2.63
C PRO A 451 10.15 31.08 -3.16
N GLY A 452 9.46 31.80 -2.28
CA GLY A 452 8.52 32.88 -2.62
C GLY A 452 8.18 33.76 -1.43
N LYS A 453 7.39 34.81 -1.66
CA LYS A 453 7.21 35.90 -0.69
C LYS A 453 6.04 35.67 0.27
N LEU A 454 6.23 36.01 1.54
CA LEU A 454 5.16 36.26 2.49
C LEU A 454 4.88 37.77 2.50
N VAL A 455 3.65 38.16 2.14
CA VAL A 455 3.24 39.57 2.01
C VAL A 455 2.08 39.87 2.95
N GLU A 456 2.16 40.94 3.73
CA GLU A 456 1.03 41.41 4.53
C GLU A 456 -0.04 42.01 3.61
N ALA A 457 -1.24 41.43 3.64
CA ALA A 457 -2.33 41.78 2.72
C ALA A 457 -2.83 43.22 2.92
N GLU A 458 -2.76 43.74 4.15
CA GLU A 458 -3.17 45.11 4.50
C GLU A 458 -2.21 46.20 3.98
N THR A 459 -0.91 45.90 3.83
CA THR A 459 0.13 46.92 3.58
C THR A 459 0.90 46.70 2.28
N GLY A 460 0.78 45.51 1.66
CA GLY A 460 1.63 45.09 0.54
C GLY A 460 3.09 44.84 0.93
N GLN A 461 3.45 44.97 2.21
CA GLN A 461 4.82 44.81 2.68
C GLN A 461 5.25 43.33 2.63
N VAL A 462 6.43 43.06 2.08
CA VAL A 462 7.08 41.75 2.21
C VAL A 462 7.54 41.59 3.67
N VAL A 463 6.94 40.64 4.38
CA VAL A 463 7.21 40.36 5.81
C VAL A 463 8.08 39.12 6.03
N GLY A 464 8.32 38.32 4.98
CA GLY A 464 9.22 37.17 5.02
C GLY A 464 9.20 36.35 3.73
N GLU A 465 9.66 35.11 3.82
CA GLU A 465 9.73 34.16 2.71
C GLU A 465 9.15 32.79 3.08
N HIS A 466 8.76 32.01 2.06
CA HIS A 466 8.19 30.69 2.19
C HIS A 466 8.87 29.66 1.29
N CYS A 467 8.87 28.38 1.70
CA CYS A 467 9.46 27.31 0.89
C CYS A 467 8.58 26.82 -0.29
N GLY A 468 7.35 27.32 -0.44
CA GLY A 468 6.41 27.02 -1.54
C GLY A 468 4.96 27.13 -1.09
N TYR A 469 4.08 27.71 -1.92
CA TYR A 469 2.68 27.97 -1.55
C TYR A 469 1.84 26.70 -1.29
N TRP A 470 2.31 25.52 -1.72
CA TRP A 470 1.66 24.23 -1.45
C TRP A 470 1.76 23.80 0.02
N PHE A 471 2.70 24.34 0.81
CA PHE A 471 2.80 24.10 2.26
C PHE A 471 1.86 24.98 3.12
N TYR A 472 0.95 25.73 2.49
CA TYR A 472 0.10 26.71 3.15
C TYR A 472 -1.37 26.54 2.77
N THR A 473 -2.27 26.69 3.74
CA THR A 473 -3.74 26.62 3.58
C THR A 473 -4.38 27.89 4.16
N PRO A 474 -5.39 28.51 3.52
CA PRO A 474 -6.08 29.67 4.10
C PRO A 474 -6.60 29.42 5.53
N GLY A 475 -6.39 30.38 6.43
CA GLY A 475 -6.62 30.26 7.87
C GLY A 475 -5.51 29.55 8.66
N GLN A 476 -4.41 29.14 8.03
CA GLN A 476 -3.28 28.52 8.73
C GLN A 476 -2.47 29.55 9.51
N ARG A 477 -2.37 29.33 10.83
CA ARG A 477 -1.54 30.11 11.77
C ARG A 477 -0.14 29.52 12.02
N LYS A 478 -0.02 28.19 12.01
CA LYS A 478 1.22 27.47 12.32
C LYS A 478 2.13 27.39 11.07
N GLY A 479 3.44 27.41 11.30
CA GLY A 479 4.45 27.26 10.24
C GLY A 479 4.91 28.55 9.54
N LEU A 480 4.26 29.70 9.79
CA LEU A 480 4.62 30.98 9.18
C LEU A 480 5.95 31.58 9.68
N ARG A 481 6.33 31.34 10.95
CA ARG A 481 7.59 31.80 11.58
C ARG A 481 7.82 33.33 11.59
N LEU A 482 6.79 34.13 11.33
CA LEU A 482 6.84 35.60 11.35
C LEU A 482 6.79 36.16 12.79
N PRO A 483 7.55 37.22 13.11
CA PRO A 483 7.49 37.92 14.41
C PRO A 483 6.22 38.76 14.54
N ASN A 484 5.94 39.30 15.74
CA ASN A 484 4.86 40.26 16.00
C ASN A 484 3.45 39.80 15.53
N GLY A 485 3.18 38.49 15.68
CA GLY A 485 1.90 37.87 15.33
C GLY A 485 0.80 38.04 16.39
N PRO A 486 -0.31 37.29 16.29
CA PRO A 486 -0.51 36.13 15.41
C PRO A 486 -0.67 36.52 13.93
N TRP A 487 -0.10 35.70 13.05
CA TRP A 487 -0.29 35.78 11.60
C TRP A 487 -1.11 34.58 11.11
N TYR A 488 -1.91 34.80 10.07
CA TYR A 488 -2.67 33.76 9.39
C TYR A 488 -2.53 33.92 7.86
N VAL A 489 -2.52 32.80 7.13
CA VAL A 489 -2.60 32.81 5.65
C VAL A 489 -4.00 33.26 5.24
N LEU A 490 -4.11 34.35 4.47
CA LEU A 490 -5.38 34.88 3.97
C LEU A 490 -5.76 34.28 2.60
N THR A 491 -4.80 34.25 1.68
CA THR A 491 -4.92 33.68 0.34
C THR A 491 -3.54 33.37 -0.25
N LYS A 492 -3.49 32.80 -1.44
CA LYS A 492 -2.27 32.42 -2.15
C LYS A 492 -2.38 32.80 -3.62
N ASP A 493 -1.31 33.32 -4.18
CA ASP A 493 -1.15 33.56 -5.61
C ASP A 493 -0.10 32.58 -6.16
N VAL A 494 -0.53 31.79 -7.14
CA VAL A 494 0.23 30.72 -7.79
C VAL A 494 1.15 31.25 -8.90
N GLU A 495 0.76 32.37 -9.52
CA GLU A 495 1.45 33.01 -10.63
C GLU A 495 2.64 33.81 -10.12
N SER A 496 2.40 34.81 -9.26
CA SER A 496 3.49 35.55 -8.60
C SER A 496 4.24 34.74 -7.54
N ASN A 497 3.72 33.56 -7.16
CA ASN A 497 4.28 32.68 -6.13
C ASN A 497 4.44 33.43 -4.79
N THR A 498 3.31 33.98 -4.33
CA THR A 498 3.17 34.79 -3.12
C THR A 498 2.11 34.19 -2.21
N VAL A 499 2.41 34.08 -0.91
CA VAL A 499 1.41 33.74 0.12
C VAL A 499 1.07 34.99 0.91
N PHE A 500 -0.17 35.43 0.80
CA PHE A 500 -0.67 36.61 1.50
C PHE A 500 -1.04 36.24 2.94
N VAL A 501 -0.51 37.00 3.89
CA VAL A 501 -0.72 36.83 5.32
C VAL A 501 -1.37 38.06 5.93
N SER A 502 -2.03 37.87 7.06
CA SER A 502 -2.82 38.90 7.73
C SER A 502 -2.74 38.70 9.25
N ARG A 503 -2.57 39.80 10.00
CA ARG A 503 -2.75 39.79 11.46
C ARG A 503 -4.24 39.90 11.82
N ASN A 504 -4.98 40.71 11.07
CA ASN A 504 -6.41 40.94 11.26
C ASN A 504 -7.27 39.91 10.49
N TYR A 505 -7.01 38.60 10.66
CA TYR A 505 -7.70 37.57 9.85
C TYR A 505 -9.19 37.47 10.16
N ASP A 506 -9.56 37.58 11.44
CA ASP A 506 -10.94 37.45 11.93
C ASP A 506 -11.71 38.79 11.96
N SER A 507 -11.16 39.86 11.37
CA SER A 507 -11.82 41.18 11.32
C SER A 507 -13.14 41.12 10.54
N PRO A 508 -14.17 41.92 10.90
CA PRO A 508 -15.48 41.92 10.21
C PRO A 508 -15.38 42.06 8.69
N GLU A 509 -14.49 42.95 8.21
CA GLU A 509 -14.23 43.23 6.79
C GLU A 509 -13.73 42.02 5.98
N LYS A 510 -13.16 41.00 6.65
CA LYS A 510 -12.63 39.79 6.01
C LYS A 510 -13.55 38.57 6.19
N GLN A 511 -14.69 38.74 6.86
CA GLN A 511 -15.70 37.68 6.96
C GLN A 511 -16.34 37.43 5.58
N ARG A 512 -16.40 36.16 5.19
CA ARG A 512 -17.00 35.74 3.91
C ARG A 512 -18.38 35.15 4.18
N ASN A 513 -19.41 35.82 3.70
CA ASN A 513 -20.82 35.38 3.78
C ASN A 513 -21.24 34.49 2.60
N CYS A 514 -20.48 34.48 1.51
CA CYS A 514 -20.70 33.70 0.30
C CYS A 514 -19.39 33.09 -0.23
N PHE A 515 -19.51 32.04 -1.04
CA PHE A 515 -18.43 31.44 -1.82
C PHE A 515 -19.01 30.62 -2.98
N ILE A 516 -18.25 30.48 -4.06
CA ILE A 516 -18.61 29.65 -5.21
C ILE A 516 -18.14 28.21 -4.96
N VAL A 517 -18.91 27.23 -5.42
CA VAL A 517 -18.53 25.80 -5.40
C VAL A 517 -18.65 25.23 -6.80
N GLU A 518 -17.52 24.78 -7.34
CA GLU A 518 -17.45 24.09 -8.62
C GLU A 518 -17.67 22.57 -8.42
N ASN A 519 -18.06 21.87 -9.50
CA ASN A 519 -18.15 20.40 -9.52
C ASN A 519 -19.02 19.79 -8.39
N VAL A 520 -20.12 20.47 -8.02
CA VAL A 520 -21.00 20.08 -6.90
C VAL A 520 -21.63 18.70 -7.11
N HIS A 521 -21.25 17.74 -6.28
CA HIS A 521 -21.81 16.39 -6.32
C HIS A 521 -23.09 16.27 -5.48
N TRP A 522 -24.22 16.04 -6.14
CA TRP A 522 -25.49 15.75 -5.47
C TRP A 522 -25.76 14.25 -5.45
N HIS A 523 -26.11 13.73 -4.28
CA HIS A 523 -26.44 12.30 -4.14
C HIS A 523 -27.79 11.98 -4.79
N ILE A 524 -28.72 12.93 -4.79
CA ILE A 524 -30.06 12.81 -5.40
C ILE A 524 -30.08 13.67 -6.68
N PRO A 525 -30.68 13.21 -7.79
CA PRO A 525 -30.76 14.01 -9.01
C PRO A 525 -31.50 15.34 -8.79
N LEU A 526 -30.85 16.47 -9.10
CA LEU A 526 -31.40 17.82 -8.91
C LEU A 526 -32.72 18.09 -9.65
N ARG A 527 -33.18 17.23 -10.56
CA ARG A 527 -34.53 17.32 -11.16
C ARG A 527 -35.67 17.23 -10.12
N ILE A 528 -35.37 16.81 -8.89
CA ILE A 528 -36.31 16.77 -7.76
C ILE A 528 -36.30 18.10 -6.96
N CYS A 529 -35.27 18.93 -7.11
CA CYS A 529 -35.21 20.29 -6.56
C CYS A 529 -35.64 21.30 -7.64
N THR A 530 -36.92 21.67 -7.64
CA THR A 530 -37.52 22.59 -8.62
C THR A 530 -37.23 24.07 -8.33
N SER A 531 -36.61 24.41 -7.20
CA SER A 531 -36.26 25.78 -6.82
C SER A 531 -34.81 26.13 -7.16
N GLU A 532 -34.59 27.33 -7.68
CA GLU A 532 -33.25 27.91 -7.90
C GLU A 532 -32.50 28.20 -6.58
N LEU A 533 -33.26 28.26 -5.49
CA LEU A 533 -32.83 28.49 -4.12
C LEU A 533 -33.03 27.20 -3.31
N LEU A 534 -31.97 26.69 -2.68
CA LEU A 534 -32.07 25.57 -1.75
C LEU A 534 -31.51 25.97 -0.37
N ALA A 535 -32.38 26.00 0.64
CA ALA A 535 -31.97 26.20 2.02
C ALA A 535 -31.34 24.91 2.58
N VAL A 536 -30.08 24.99 3.00
CA VAL A 536 -29.26 23.84 3.40
C VAL A 536 -28.41 24.14 4.64
N GLN A 537 -27.81 23.08 5.19
CA GLN A 537 -26.76 23.17 6.21
C GLN A 537 -25.40 22.79 5.61
N VAL A 538 -24.44 23.72 5.62
CA VAL A 538 -23.14 23.56 4.96
C VAL A 538 -22.00 23.46 5.97
N ARG A 539 -21.09 22.50 5.76
CA ARG A 539 -19.84 22.30 6.54
C ARG A 539 -18.63 22.45 5.62
N ILE A 540 -17.84 23.50 5.82
CA ILE A 540 -16.68 23.85 4.96
C ILE A 540 -15.42 23.04 5.31
N ARG A 541 -15.30 22.54 6.55
CA ARG A 541 -14.20 21.68 7.04
C ARG A 541 -14.74 20.69 8.07
N ILE A 542 -14.11 19.52 8.22
CA ILE A 542 -14.60 18.45 9.11
C ILE A 542 -14.93 18.91 10.54
N MET A 543 -14.06 19.72 11.16
CA MET A 543 -14.23 20.20 12.54
C MET A 543 -15.16 21.43 12.67
N ASN A 544 -15.72 21.94 11.57
CA ASN A 544 -16.60 23.11 11.62
C ASN A 544 -18.05 22.69 11.87
N ASP A 545 -18.75 23.50 12.64
CA ASP A 545 -20.21 23.45 12.72
C ASP A 545 -20.86 23.68 11.36
N ARG A 546 -22.07 23.12 11.21
CA ARG A 546 -22.90 23.31 10.03
C ARG A 546 -23.59 24.67 10.13
N LYS A 547 -23.41 25.52 9.13
CA LYS A 547 -24.13 26.81 9.04
C LYS A 547 -25.34 26.69 8.12
N ILE A 548 -26.45 27.32 8.50
CA ILE A 548 -27.59 27.52 7.59
C ILE A 548 -27.10 28.40 6.43
N SER A 549 -27.43 28.04 5.20
CA SER A 549 -26.98 28.73 3.99
C SER A 549 -27.97 28.50 2.86
N THR A 550 -28.05 29.45 1.94
CA THR A 550 -28.80 29.31 0.69
C THR A 550 -27.83 28.94 -0.42
N VAL A 551 -28.07 27.81 -1.09
CA VAL A 551 -27.36 27.47 -2.33
C VAL A 551 -28.17 28.00 -3.50
N HIS A 552 -27.51 28.81 -4.32
CA HIS A 552 -27.99 29.29 -5.61
C HIS A 552 -27.30 28.48 -6.70
N ARG A 553 -28.05 28.07 -7.73
CA ARG A 553 -27.44 27.47 -8.92
C ARG A 553 -27.12 28.58 -9.93
N SER A 554 -25.85 28.75 -10.29
CA SER A 554 -25.51 29.48 -11.52
C SER A 554 -26.11 28.74 -12.72
N SER A 555 -26.70 29.51 -13.63
CA SER A 555 -26.88 29.10 -15.03
C SER A 555 -25.52 28.79 -15.68
#